data_AF-A0A2S4HHX4-F1
#
_entry.id   AF-A0A2S4HHX4-F1
#
_cell.length_a   1.000
_cell.length_b   1.000
_cell.length_c   1.000
_cell.angle_alpha   90.00
_cell.angle_beta   90.00
_cell.angle_gamma   90.00
#
_symmetry.space_group_name_H-M   'P 1'
#
loop_
_entity.id
_entity.type
_entity.pdbx_description
1 polymer ?
#
loop_
_entity_poly.entity_id
_entity_poly.type
_entity_poly.pdbx_seq_one_letter_code
_entity_poly.pdbx_strand_id
1 'polypeptide(L)'
;MKKVSLLLISLVLVACSGKPSDRQIEQLVSEAILSDGGAETYSISNFEKTNGLAKTEQLYIADVRYQLTFKKGFEELSDQVINKPSDSPFETVGAGFKLMTMRMQFGDFKAGDSITKEDRVQLVKTEQGWRLDDY
;
A
#
# COMPACT_ATOMS: atom_id res chain seq x y z
N MET A 1 44.78 -11.18 39.82
CA MET A 1 44.59 -9.88 39.14
C MET A 1 43.55 -10.15 38.03
N LYS A 2 42.27 -9.73 38.07
CA LYS A 2 41.71 -8.34 38.06
C LYS A 2 42.49 -7.47 37.06
N LYS A 3 41.96 -6.84 36.01
CA LYS A 3 40.61 -6.50 35.46
C LYS A 3 40.68 -6.62 33.91
N VAL A 4 39.65 -6.62 33.05
CA VAL A 4 38.16 -6.65 33.10
C VAL A 4 37.64 -7.09 31.70
N SER A 5 36.36 -7.48 31.55
CA SER A 5 35.70 -7.69 30.25
C SER A 5 35.24 -6.37 29.62
N LEU A 6 35.51 -6.12 28.33
CA LEU A 6 34.95 -4.99 27.60
C LEU A 6 33.93 -5.47 26.55
N LEU A 7 32.75 -5.82 27.06
CA LEU A 7 31.57 -6.13 26.27
C LEU A 7 31.08 -4.85 25.57
N LEU A 8 31.42 -4.69 24.29
CA LEU A 8 31.06 -3.50 23.51
C LEU A 8 29.57 -3.57 23.11
N ILE A 9 28.68 -3.22 24.04
CA ILE A 9 27.26 -2.98 23.75
C ILE A 9 27.18 -1.75 22.83
N SER A 10 27.04 -2.02 21.54
CA SER A 10 26.63 -1.03 20.55
C SER A 10 25.19 -0.63 20.88
N LEU A 11 25.07 0.55 21.48
CA LEU A 11 23.83 1.18 21.87
C LEU A 11 22.89 1.27 20.67
N VAL A 12 21.92 0.35 20.58
CA VAL A 12 20.81 0.50 19.66
C VAL A 12 20.01 1.68 20.17
N LEU A 13 20.19 2.86 19.54
CA LEU A 13 19.22 3.93 19.64
C LEU A 13 17.93 3.41 18.99
N VAL A 14 17.11 2.75 19.80
CA VAL A 14 15.70 2.57 19.50
C VAL A 14 15.13 3.97 19.50
N ALA A 15 15.12 4.59 18.33
CA ALA A 15 14.39 5.80 18.07
C ALA A 15 12.91 5.46 18.19
N CYS A 16 12.39 5.48 19.42
CA CYS A 16 10.98 5.64 19.73
C CYS A 16 10.52 7.03 19.29
N SER A 17 10.71 7.37 18.01
CA SER A 17 10.05 8.50 17.41
C SER A 17 8.55 8.23 17.45
N GLY A 18 7.75 9.17 17.95
CA GLY A 18 6.28 9.09 18.01
C GLY A 18 5.57 9.10 16.64
N LYS A 19 6.27 8.68 15.57
CA LYS A 19 5.80 8.61 14.19
C LYS A 19 6.21 7.26 13.55
N PRO A 20 5.51 6.78 12.52
CA PRO A 20 5.95 5.63 11.75
C PRO A 20 7.29 5.92 11.02
N SER A 21 8.01 4.84 10.69
CA SER A 21 9.14 4.92 9.76
C SER A 21 8.64 4.98 8.32
N ASP A 22 9.41 5.58 7.42
CA ASP A 22 9.01 5.72 6.01
C ASP A 22 8.78 4.34 5.35
N ARG A 23 9.61 3.34 5.69
CA ARG A 23 9.44 1.94 5.28
C ARG A 23 8.15 1.32 5.83
N GLN A 24 7.75 1.66 7.06
CA GLN A 24 6.48 1.17 7.62
C GLN A 24 5.27 1.79 6.92
N ILE A 25 5.36 3.06 6.50
CA ILE A 25 4.32 3.70 5.67
C ILE A 25 4.24 3.00 4.31
N GLU A 26 5.39 2.79 3.64
CA GLU A 26 5.48 2.05 2.38
C GLU A 26 4.86 0.66 2.47
N GLN A 27 5.17 -0.11 3.52
CA GLN A 27 4.61 -1.44 3.75
C GLN A 27 3.09 -1.41 3.94
N LEU A 28 2.58 -0.55 4.82
CA LEU A 28 1.14 -0.46 5.11
C LEU A 28 0.33 -0.01 3.88
N VAL A 29 0.79 1.01 3.17
CA VAL A 29 0.13 1.50 1.95
C VAL A 29 0.21 0.44 0.84
N SER A 30 1.35 -0.23 0.68
CA SER A 30 1.48 -1.29 -0.32
C SER A 30 0.60 -2.50 -0.02
N GLU A 31 0.51 -2.91 1.25
CA GLU A 31 -0.35 -4.01 1.68
C GLU A 31 -1.83 -3.70 1.41
N ALA A 32 -2.28 -2.47 1.73
CA ALA A 32 -3.66 -2.04 1.49
C ALA A 32 -4.02 -1.87 0.00
N ILE A 33 -3.06 -1.56 -0.87
CA ILE A 33 -3.26 -1.53 -2.34
C ILE A 33 -3.26 -2.94 -2.94
N LEU A 34 -2.43 -3.85 -2.42
CA LEU A 34 -2.18 -5.16 -3.01
C LEU A 34 -3.10 -6.27 -2.46
N SER A 35 -3.83 -6.01 -1.37
CA SER A 35 -4.95 -6.84 -0.90
C SER A 35 -6.08 -6.96 -1.95
N ASP A 36 -7.06 -7.84 -1.70
CA ASP A 36 -8.30 -7.98 -2.47
C ASP A 36 -8.14 -8.02 -4.01
N GLY A 37 -7.10 -8.72 -4.46
CA GLY A 37 -6.74 -8.92 -5.87
C GLY A 37 -5.93 -7.78 -6.50
N GLY A 38 -5.54 -6.76 -5.72
CA GLY A 38 -4.64 -5.70 -6.15
C GLY A 38 -3.28 -6.25 -6.59
N ALA A 39 -2.75 -7.26 -5.89
CA ALA A 39 -1.52 -7.96 -6.25
C ALA A 39 -1.54 -8.62 -7.64
N GLU A 40 -2.70 -9.04 -8.13
CA GLU A 40 -2.85 -9.62 -9.48
C GLU A 40 -2.96 -8.54 -10.57
N THR A 41 -3.36 -7.34 -10.18
CA THR A 41 -3.61 -6.21 -11.09
C THR A 41 -2.40 -5.29 -11.21
N TYR A 42 -1.65 -5.07 -10.12
CA TYR A 42 -0.65 -4.02 -10.00
C TYR A 42 0.70 -4.53 -9.47
N SER A 43 1.76 -3.81 -9.81
CA SER A 43 2.98 -3.72 -9.00
C SER A 43 3.24 -2.26 -8.60
N ILE A 44 3.71 -2.06 -7.37
CA ILE A 44 4.09 -0.76 -6.83
C ILE A 44 5.59 -0.57 -7.01
N SER A 45 6.01 0.62 -7.42
CA SER A 45 7.42 1.01 -7.48
C SER A 45 7.59 2.49 -7.18
N ASN A 46 8.85 2.94 -7.01
CA ASN A 46 9.20 4.35 -6.81
C ASN A 46 8.40 5.03 -5.68
N PHE A 47 8.21 4.32 -4.56
CA PHE A 47 7.50 4.83 -3.39
C PHE A 47 8.35 5.86 -2.64
N GLU A 48 7.78 7.02 -2.35
CA GLU A 48 8.37 8.06 -1.51
C GLU A 48 7.33 8.71 -0.59
N LYS A 49 7.75 9.04 0.64
CA LYS A 49 6.96 9.88 1.54
C LYS A 49 7.33 11.35 1.28
N THR A 50 6.51 12.07 0.53
CA THR A 50 6.76 13.46 0.11
C THR A 50 6.63 14.45 1.27
N ASN A 51 5.75 14.18 2.24
CA ASN A 51 5.55 15.04 3.42
C ASN A 51 4.95 14.23 4.59
N GLY A 52 4.93 14.78 5.80
CA GLY A 52 4.20 14.17 6.90
C GLY A 52 4.08 15.03 8.16
N LEU A 53 2.98 14.85 8.88
CA LEU A 53 2.56 15.68 10.01
C LEU A 53 2.09 14.79 11.17
N ALA A 54 2.83 14.83 12.28
CA ALA A 54 2.34 14.30 13.54
C ALA A 54 1.25 15.23 14.08
N LYS A 55 0.02 14.72 14.21
CA LYS A 55 -1.12 15.43 14.82
C LYS A 55 -1.18 15.20 16.33
N THR A 56 -0.91 13.96 16.76
CA THR A 56 -0.77 13.55 18.17
C THR A 56 0.25 12.41 18.27
N GLU A 57 0.54 11.94 19.49
CA GLU A 57 1.33 10.72 19.74
C GLU A 57 0.70 9.44 19.15
N GLN A 58 -0.59 9.46 18.83
CA GLN A 58 -1.31 8.35 18.19
C GLN A 58 -1.69 8.59 16.73
N LEU A 59 -1.52 9.81 16.19
CA LEU A 59 -2.06 10.17 14.87
C LEU A 59 -0.98 10.83 14.00
N TYR A 60 -0.67 10.18 12.88
CA TYR A 60 0.29 10.67 11.90
C TYR A 60 -0.33 10.71 10.50
N ILE A 61 -0.21 11.85 9.82
CA ILE A 61 -0.63 12.00 8.43
C ILE A 61 0.62 11.94 7.55
N ALA A 62 0.60 11.16 6.48
CA ALA A 62 1.66 11.12 5.48
C ALA A 62 1.11 11.48 4.10
N ASP A 63 1.84 12.32 3.37
CA ASP A 63 1.63 12.48 1.93
C ASP A 63 2.65 11.56 1.23
N VAL A 64 2.16 10.70 0.34
CA VAL A 64 2.96 9.67 -0.33
C VAL A 64 2.80 9.76 -1.84
N ARG A 65 3.88 9.49 -2.57
CA ARG A 65 3.89 9.33 -4.03
C ARG A 65 4.43 7.94 -4.38
N TYR A 66 3.85 7.29 -5.37
CA TYR A 66 4.31 6.01 -5.88
C TYR A 66 3.85 5.79 -7.32
N GLN A 67 4.42 4.80 -8.00
CA GLN A 67 3.98 4.36 -9.31
C GLN A 67 3.23 3.04 -9.22
N LEU A 68 2.04 2.98 -9.82
CA LEU A 68 1.33 1.74 -10.10
C LEU A 68 1.59 1.35 -11.54
N THR A 69 2.17 0.16 -11.75
CA THR A 69 2.30 -0.46 -13.06
C THR A 69 1.26 -1.57 -13.19
N PHE A 70 0.46 -1.55 -14.26
CA PHE A 70 -0.53 -2.57 -14.54
C PHE A 70 0.15 -3.86 -15.00
N LYS A 71 -0.20 -5.00 -14.39
CA LYS A 71 0.30 -6.33 -14.76
C LYS A 71 -0.44 -6.94 -15.95
N LYS A 72 -1.69 -6.52 -16.14
CA LYS A 72 -2.63 -7.01 -17.15
C LYS A 72 -3.30 -5.84 -17.86
N GLY A 73 -3.72 -6.02 -19.11
CA GLY A 73 -4.50 -5.01 -19.83
C GLY A 73 -5.97 -4.99 -19.43
N PHE A 74 -6.67 -3.89 -19.70
CA PHE A 74 -8.10 -3.75 -19.42
C PHE A 74 -8.95 -4.81 -20.16
N GLU A 75 -8.59 -5.10 -21.42
CA GLU A 75 -9.22 -6.14 -22.24
C GLU A 75 -9.05 -7.54 -21.62
N GLU A 76 -7.81 -7.90 -21.24
CA GLU A 76 -7.50 -9.18 -20.60
C GLU A 76 -8.23 -9.39 -19.27
N LEU A 77 -8.38 -8.32 -18.47
CA LEU A 77 -9.15 -8.33 -17.22
C LEU A 77 -10.66 -8.42 -17.50
N SER A 78 -11.15 -7.80 -18.57
CA SER A 78 -12.55 -7.90 -19.01
C SER A 78 -12.89 -9.32 -19.45
N ASP A 79 -12.04 -9.94 -20.27
CA ASP A 79 -12.19 -11.34 -20.67
C ASP A 79 -12.14 -12.29 -19.47
N GLN A 80 -11.31 -12.00 -18.47
CA GLN A 80 -11.27 -12.76 -17.22
C GLN A 80 -12.59 -12.67 -16.42
N VAL A 81 -13.26 -11.52 -16.40
CA VAL A 81 -14.57 -11.39 -15.72
C VAL A 81 -15.71 -12.01 -16.54
N ILE A 82 -15.67 -11.90 -17.88
CA ILE A 82 -16.70 -12.45 -18.77
C ILE A 82 -16.64 -13.99 -18.81
N ASN A 83 -15.44 -14.57 -18.87
CA ASN A 83 -15.26 -16.00 -19.10
C ASN A 83 -15.02 -16.82 -17.81
N LYS A 84 -14.86 -16.18 -16.64
CA LYS A 84 -14.70 -16.90 -15.37
C LYS A 84 -16.06 -17.45 -14.90
N PRO A 85 -16.20 -18.77 -14.69
CA PRO A 85 -17.36 -19.33 -14.02
C PRO A 85 -17.47 -18.74 -12.60
N SER A 86 -18.67 -18.29 -12.23
CA SER A 86 -18.98 -17.88 -10.86
C SER A 86 -20.21 -18.64 -10.37
N ASP A 87 -20.13 -19.14 -9.14
CA ASP A 87 -21.22 -19.81 -8.46
C ASP A 87 -22.26 -18.82 -7.89
N SER A 88 -21.99 -17.50 -7.98
CA SER A 88 -22.83 -16.43 -7.40
C SER A 88 -23.01 -15.26 -8.36
N PRO A 89 -24.25 -14.94 -8.80
CA PRO A 89 -24.52 -13.76 -9.63
C PRO A 89 -24.03 -12.43 -9.01
N PHE A 90 -23.95 -12.34 -7.68
CA PHE A 90 -23.46 -11.15 -6.99
C PHE A 90 -21.97 -10.90 -7.21
N GLU A 91 -21.16 -11.96 -7.30
CA GLU A 91 -19.71 -11.83 -7.56
C GLU A 91 -19.46 -11.33 -8.98
N THR A 92 -20.19 -11.85 -9.98
CA THR A 92 -20.10 -11.39 -11.37
C THR A 92 -20.47 -9.91 -11.51
N VAL A 93 -21.53 -9.48 -10.83
CA VAL A 93 -21.94 -8.05 -10.81
C VAL A 93 -20.89 -7.18 -10.13
N GLY A 94 -20.34 -7.62 -8.98
CA GLY A 94 -19.28 -6.89 -8.27
C GLY A 94 -17.99 -6.77 -9.11
N ALA A 95 -17.59 -7.84 -9.79
CA ALA A 95 -16.43 -7.83 -10.69
C ALA A 95 -16.65 -6.92 -11.90
N GLY A 96 -17.83 -6.94 -12.52
CA GLY A 96 -18.18 -6.02 -13.60
C GLY A 96 -18.18 -4.55 -13.17
N PHE A 97 -18.66 -4.26 -11.97
CA PHE A 97 -18.61 -2.91 -11.40
C PHE A 97 -17.15 -2.46 -11.13
N LYS A 98 -16.30 -3.35 -10.59
CA LYS A 98 -14.86 -3.08 -10.38
C LYS A 98 -14.14 -2.76 -11.69
N LEU A 99 -14.46 -3.46 -12.79
CA LEU A 99 -13.92 -3.11 -14.11
C LEU A 99 -14.44 -1.75 -14.60
N MET A 100 -15.73 -1.45 -14.42
CA MET A 100 -16.30 -0.17 -14.82
C MET A 100 -15.62 1.00 -14.09
N THR A 101 -15.41 0.90 -12.78
CA THR A 101 -14.72 1.96 -12.02
C THR A 101 -13.25 2.10 -12.42
N MET A 102 -12.54 0.99 -12.67
CA MET A 102 -11.17 1.03 -13.21
C MET A 102 -11.11 1.71 -14.59
N ARG A 103 -12.04 1.42 -15.50
CA ARG A 103 -12.14 2.08 -16.82
C ARG A 103 -12.41 3.57 -16.69
N MET A 104 -13.25 3.98 -15.73
CA MET A 104 -13.52 5.40 -15.45
C MET A 104 -12.31 6.12 -14.86
N GLN A 105 -11.49 5.43 -14.04
CA GLN A 105 -10.35 6.02 -13.34
C GLN A 105 -9.09 6.08 -14.21
N PHE A 106 -8.87 5.09 -15.09
CA PHE A 106 -7.61 4.90 -15.80
C PHE A 106 -7.75 4.79 -17.32
N GLY A 107 -8.97 4.67 -17.85
CA GLY A 107 -9.21 4.40 -19.27
C GLY A 107 -8.88 2.97 -19.68
N ASP A 108 -8.60 2.78 -20.98
CA ASP A 108 -8.20 1.49 -21.57
C ASP A 108 -6.67 1.29 -21.44
N PHE A 109 -6.22 0.93 -20.24
CA PHE A 109 -4.82 0.64 -19.94
C PHE A 109 -4.36 -0.73 -20.47
N LYS A 110 -3.05 -0.87 -20.65
CA LYS A 110 -2.35 -2.07 -21.10
C LYS A 110 -1.41 -2.60 -20.02
N ALA A 111 -1.01 -3.87 -20.13
CA ALA A 111 0.06 -4.41 -19.30
C ALA A 111 1.36 -3.61 -19.54
N GLY A 112 2.03 -3.21 -18.45
CA GLY A 112 3.21 -2.34 -18.47
C GLY A 112 2.91 -0.84 -18.41
N ASP A 113 1.67 -0.40 -18.67
CA ASP A 113 1.30 1.01 -18.45
C ASP A 113 1.50 1.37 -16.98
N SER A 114 1.98 2.59 -16.73
CA SER A 114 2.34 3.04 -15.39
C SER A 114 1.78 4.43 -15.11
N ILE A 115 1.17 4.59 -13.94
CA ILE A 115 0.61 5.85 -13.46
C ILE A 115 1.28 6.27 -12.17
N THR A 116 1.56 7.57 -12.03
CA THR A 116 1.99 8.16 -10.75
C THR A 116 0.77 8.49 -9.92
N LYS A 117 0.77 8.02 -8.67
CA LYS A 117 -0.25 8.29 -7.67
C LYS A 117 0.33 9.18 -6.58
N GLU A 118 -0.48 10.12 -6.10
CA GLU A 118 -0.22 10.94 -4.92
C GLU A 118 -1.43 10.84 -3.99
N ASP A 119 -1.23 10.27 -2.81
CA ASP A 119 -2.29 10.01 -1.84
C ASP A 119 -1.90 10.61 -0.48
N ARG A 120 -2.89 11.08 0.28
CA ARG A 120 -2.73 11.48 1.69
C ARG A 120 -3.34 10.38 2.56
N VAL A 121 -2.52 9.75 3.39
CA VAL A 121 -2.92 8.63 4.24
C VAL A 121 -2.87 9.00 5.73
N GLN A 122 -3.83 8.47 6.49
CA GLN A 122 -3.91 8.63 7.94
C GLN A 122 -3.45 7.33 8.62
N LEU A 123 -2.44 7.45 9.49
CA LEU A 123 -1.93 6.34 10.30
C LEU A 123 -2.28 6.55 11.78
N VAL A 124 -2.84 5.51 12.39
CA VAL A 124 -3.17 5.48 13.82
C VAL A 124 -2.28 4.48 14.54
N LYS A 125 -1.72 4.90 15.67
CA LYS A 125 -0.90 4.08 16.57
C LYS A 125 -1.80 3.28 17.51
N THR A 126 -1.61 1.97 17.51
CA THR A 126 -2.28 1.02 18.39
C THR A 126 -1.24 0.29 19.24
N GLU A 127 -1.69 -0.56 20.17
CA GLU A 127 -0.81 -1.47 20.93
C GLU A 127 -0.06 -2.46 20.03
N GLN A 128 -0.60 -2.77 18.85
CA GLN A 128 0.01 -3.66 17.85
C GLN A 128 0.92 -2.92 16.86
N GLY A 129 1.07 -1.59 17.00
CA GLY A 129 1.85 -0.74 16.10
C GLY A 129 0.97 0.22 15.29
N TRP A 130 1.54 0.82 14.24
CA TRP A 130 0.81 1.69 13.32
C TRP A 130 -0.01 0.88 12.33
N ARG A 131 -1.22 1.36 12.05
CA ARG A 131 -2.11 0.89 10.99
C ARG A 131 -2.61 2.08 10.16
N LEU A 132 -3.10 1.82 8.95
CA LEU A 132 -3.95 2.79 8.24
C LEU A 132 -5.32 2.87 8.93
N ASP A 133 -5.91 4.06 8.92
CA ASP A 133 -7.20 4.34 9.57
C ASP A 133 -8.36 4.40 8.56
N ASP A 134 -8.08 4.92 7.37
CA ASP A 134 -8.92 4.86 6.16
C ASP A 134 -8.01 4.50 4.96
N TYR A 135 -8.26 3.35 4.32
CA TYR A 135 -7.74 2.96 3.00
C TYR A 135 -8.70 1.94 2.35
#